data_AF-N4UGK9-F1
#
_entry.id   AF-N4UGK9-F1
#
_cell.length_a   1.000
_cell.length_b   1.000
_cell.length_c   1.000
_cell.angle_alpha   90.00
_cell.angle_beta   90.00
_cell.angle_gamma   90.00
#
_symmetry.space_group_name_H-M   'P 1'
#
loop_
_entity.id
_entity.type
_entity.pdbx_description
1 polymer ?
#
loop_
_entity_poly.entity_id
_entity_poly.type
_entity_poly.pdbx_seq_one_letter_code
_entity_poly.pdbx_strand_id
1 'polypeptide(L)'
;MSAPESQTTMDVTEFEKTLLQLRCFDTMFLVDDSEAMQPYWSEIKTLIERIAPICAKHDPDGVDLYFVNHRPGGVLAKLPGLQSIRKSGYTHIGGFVGNMLLTSKGKQVGSIFDSVKPAGKCNMGARLGGLLKWYCDKFTAGEEKAALNIVVLTAGQFDDDIKTPLIQAARTLDEAKAPIHQAGVQLFRLGGPNLERQRTLQHLDDELHKEAGTRDIVDTVTWSGHGTSMSDDELLKVVLGAVIKKIDMRASELHLDEQAPTARADREFDEDNVI
;
A
#
# COMPACT_ATOMS: atom_id res chain seq x y z
N MET A 1 -10.75 21.75 -35.12
CA MET A 1 -11.49 21.59 -33.85
C MET A 1 -11.37 20.13 -33.47
N SER A 2 -10.45 19.82 -32.57
CA SER A 2 -10.21 18.43 -32.13
C SER A 2 -11.36 17.98 -31.23
N ALA A 3 -11.91 16.80 -31.52
CA ALA A 3 -12.96 16.19 -30.71
C ALA A 3 -12.43 15.90 -29.29
N PRO A 4 -13.29 15.99 -28.25
CA PRO A 4 -12.89 15.59 -26.91
C PRO A 4 -12.66 14.08 -26.86
N GLU A 5 -11.54 13.67 -26.28
CA GLU A 5 -11.22 12.27 -25.99
C GLU A 5 -12.31 11.68 -25.08
N SER A 6 -12.91 10.59 -25.54
CA SER A 6 -13.92 9.82 -24.83
C SER A 6 -13.29 9.14 -23.62
N GLN A 7 -13.53 9.65 -22.41
CA GLN A 7 -13.28 8.91 -21.17
C GLN A 7 -14.11 7.61 -21.22
N THR A 8 -13.44 6.47 -21.28
CA THR A 8 -14.06 5.16 -21.41
C THR A 8 -14.48 4.67 -20.04
N THR A 9 -15.78 4.60 -19.76
CA THR A 9 -16.33 4.04 -18.52
C THR A 9 -16.14 2.52 -18.51
N MET A 10 -15.47 1.97 -17.49
CA MET A 10 -15.28 0.51 -17.34
C MET A 10 -16.61 -0.23 -17.15
N ASP A 11 -16.78 -1.39 -17.79
CA ASP A 11 -17.92 -2.29 -17.51
C ASP A 11 -17.76 -2.92 -16.12
N VAL A 12 -18.88 -3.09 -15.39
CA VAL A 12 -18.94 -3.67 -14.03
C VAL A 12 -18.27 -5.04 -13.98
N THR A 13 -18.40 -5.83 -15.06
CA THR A 13 -17.76 -7.16 -15.17
C THR A 13 -16.23 -7.07 -15.23
N GLU A 14 -15.68 -6.02 -15.85
CA GLU A 14 -14.24 -5.82 -15.99
C GLU A 14 -13.63 -5.24 -14.71
N PHE A 15 -14.37 -4.37 -14.03
CA PHE A 15 -14.02 -3.85 -12.71
C PHE A 15 -13.83 -4.99 -11.70
N GLU A 16 -14.82 -5.87 -11.55
CA GLU A 16 -14.75 -7.02 -10.64
C GLU A 16 -13.62 -8.00 -11.00
N LYS A 17 -13.39 -8.26 -12.29
CA LYS A 17 -12.25 -9.10 -12.74
C LYS A 17 -10.90 -8.47 -12.39
N THR A 18 -10.80 -7.15 -12.43
CA THR A 18 -9.57 -6.43 -12.07
C THR A 18 -9.32 -6.54 -10.57
N LEU A 19 -10.37 -6.38 -9.75
CA LEU A 19 -10.28 -6.57 -8.29
C LEU A 19 -9.93 -8.01 -7.89
N LEU A 20 -10.35 -9.03 -8.65
CA LEU A 20 -9.97 -10.41 -8.37
C LEU A 20 -8.44 -10.63 -8.40
N GLN A 21 -7.68 -9.81 -9.13
CA GLN A 21 -6.22 -9.90 -9.15
C GLN A 21 -5.58 -9.59 -7.79
N LEU A 22 -6.28 -8.86 -6.91
CA LEU A 22 -5.83 -8.60 -5.53
C LEU A 22 -5.58 -9.87 -4.74
N ARG A 23 -6.20 -11.00 -5.12
CA ARG A 23 -5.97 -12.30 -4.46
C ARG A 23 -4.52 -12.78 -4.51
N CYS A 24 -3.75 -12.28 -5.45
CA CYS A 24 -2.36 -12.66 -5.64
C CYS A 24 -1.39 -11.73 -4.91
N PHE A 25 -1.90 -10.67 -4.31
CA PHE A 25 -1.11 -9.68 -3.60
C PHE A 25 -1.35 -9.78 -2.09
N ASP A 26 -0.27 -9.66 -1.34
CA ASP A 26 -0.25 -9.24 0.05
C ASP A 26 -0.43 -7.71 0.07
N THR A 27 -1.61 -7.23 0.47
CA THR A 27 -1.90 -5.79 0.46
C THR A 27 -1.62 -5.16 1.83
N MET A 28 -0.72 -4.17 1.84
CA MET A 28 -0.35 -3.40 3.02
C MET A 28 -0.65 -1.91 2.82
N PHE A 29 -1.31 -1.29 3.77
CA PHE A 29 -1.42 0.17 3.85
C PHE A 29 -0.31 0.72 4.73
N LEU A 30 0.40 1.74 4.27
CA LEU A 30 1.36 2.50 5.09
C LEU A 30 0.89 3.96 5.19
N VAL A 31 0.43 4.33 6.37
CA VAL A 31 -0.11 5.66 6.62
C VAL A 31 0.94 6.57 7.24
N ASP A 32 1.18 7.70 6.59
CA ASP A 32 1.86 8.86 7.16
C ASP A 32 1.03 9.41 8.32
N ASP A 33 1.54 9.32 9.54
CA ASP A 33 0.99 9.91 10.76
C ASP A 33 1.90 11.02 11.31
N SER A 34 2.68 11.66 10.46
CA SER A 34 3.49 12.84 10.82
C SER A 34 2.63 14.06 11.09
N GLU A 35 3.22 15.11 11.68
CA GLU A 35 2.54 16.37 11.95
C GLU A 35 1.95 17.03 10.69
N ALA A 36 2.58 16.84 9.52
CA ALA A 36 2.10 17.37 8.23
C ALA A 36 0.71 16.85 7.83
N MET A 37 0.26 15.76 8.47
CA MET A 37 -1.01 15.10 8.18
C MET A 37 -2.19 15.63 8.98
N GLN A 38 -1.97 16.55 9.93
CA GLN A 38 -3.06 17.14 10.72
C GLN A 38 -4.24 17.65 9.89
N PRO A 39 -4.05 18.39 8.77
CA PRO A 39 -5.16 18.90 7.98
C PRO A 39 -5.96 17.81 7.24
N TYR A 40 -5.38 16.63 7.04
CA TYR A 40 -5.89 15.58 6.16
C TYR A 40 -6.32 14.31 6.92
N TRP A 41 -6.20 14.29 8.25
CA TRP A 41 -6.38 13.07 9.03
C TRP A 41 -7.79 12.48 8.94
N SER A 42 -8.81 13.34 8.91
CA SER A 42 -10.21 12.92 8.71
C SER A 42 -10.45 12.35 7.31
N GLU A 43 -9.78 12.91 6.30
CA GLU A 43 -9.86 12.45 4.91
C GLU A 43 -9.21 11.07 4.78
N ILE A 44 -8.04 10.85 5.40
CA ILE A 44 -7.41 9.52 5.46
C ILE A 44 -8.31 8.50 6.11
N LYS A 45 -8.94 8.83 7.25
CA LYS A 45 -9.86 7.90 7.92
C LYS A 45 -10.97 7.47 6.97
N THR A 46 -11.61 8.44 6.30
CA THR A 46 -12.69 8.19 5.34
C THR A 46 -12.21 7.35 4.16
N LEU A 47 -11.00 7.63 3.67
CA LEU A 47 -10.40 6.90 2.57
C LEU A 47 -10.14 5.44 2.95
N ILE A 48 -9.53 5.17 4.11
CA ILE A 48 -9.26 3.82 4.59
C ILE A 48 -10.56 3.04 4.81
N GLU A 49 -11.57 3.66 5.42
CA GLU A 49 -12.90 3.06 5.59
C GLU A 49 -13.56 2.69 4.26
N ARG A 50 -13.11 3.27 3.14
CA ARG A 50 -13.61 2.98 1.79
C ARG A 50 -12.75 1.96 1.05
N ILE A 51 -11.42 2.10 1.03
CA ILE A 51 -10.54 1.29 0.17
C ILE A 51 -10.11 -0.02 0.82
N ALA A 52 -9.92 -0.04 2.14
CA ALA A 52 -9.48 -1.25 2.83
C ALA A 52 -10.50 -2.40 2.77
N PRO A 53 -11.83 -2.18 2.91
CA PRO A 53 -12.82 -3.24 2.75
C PRO A 53 -12.77 -3.92 1.38
N ILE A 54 -12.48 -3.15 0.32
CA ILE A 54 -12.38 -3.67 -1.04
C ILE A 54 -11.17 -4.57 -1.14
N CYS A 55 -10.01 -4.09 -0.70
CA CYS A 55 -8.78 -4.89 -0.70
C CYS A 55 -8.94 -6.18 0.12
N ALA A 56 -9.45 -6.07 1.35
CA ALA A 56 -9.61 -7.19 2.27
C ALA A 56 -10.62 -8.25 1.78
N LYS A 57 -11.65 -7.86 1.01
CA LYS A 57 -12.59 -8.82 0.41
C LYS A 57 -11.91 -9.73 -0.63
N HIS A 58 -10.86 -9.23 -1.26
CA HIS A 58 -10.13 -9.94 -2.30
C HIS A 58 -8.75 -10.42 -1.83
N ASP A 59 -8.34 -10.18 -0.58
CA ASP A 59 -7.09 -10.69 0.00
C ASP A 59 -7.41 -11.90 0.92
N PRO A 60 -6.93 -13.13 0.61
CA PRO A 60 -7.35 -14.35 1.30
C PRO A 60 -7.19 -14.36 2.83
N ASP A 61 -6.27 -13.57 3.39
CA ASP A 61 -6.01 -13.48 4.83
C ASP A 61 -6.17 -12.04 5.38
N GLY A 62 -6.81 -11.17 4.58
CA GLY A 62 -7.02 -9.76 4.89
C GLY A 62 -5.81 -8.88 4.60
N VAL A 63 -5.95 -7.60 4.93
CA VAL A 63 -4.92 -6.58 4.70
C VAL A 63 -4.17 -6.21 5.97
N ASP A 64 -3.00 -5.62 5.80
CA ASP A 64 -2.22 -5.04 6.90
C ASP A 64 -2.30 -3.50 6.88
N LEU A 65 -2.27 -2.88 8.06
CA LEU A 65 -2.22 -1.41 8.22
C LEU A 65 -1.08 -1.01 9.15
N TYR A 66 -0.11 -0.29 8.59
CA TYR A 66 1.03 0.27 9.30
C TYR A 66 0.96 1.79 9.33
N PHE A 67 1.65 2.36 10.30
CA PHE A 67 1.89 3.81 10.38
C PHE A 67 3.40 4.08 10.33
N VAL A 68 3.78 5.29 9.92
CA VAL A 68 5.18 5.74 9.94
C VAL A 68 5.72 5.73 11.38
N ASN A 69 5.00 6.38 12.30
CA ASN A 69 5.42 6.60 13.69
C ASN A 69 4.71 5.69 14.69
N HIS A 70 3.40 5.49 14.54
CA HIS A 70 2.59 4.70 15.47
C HIS A 70 2.89 3.21 15.38
N ARG A 71 2.82 2.53 16.53
CA ARG A 71 2.95 1.09 16.67
C ARG A 71 1.86 0.58 17.61
N PRO A 72 1.09 -0.46 17.25
CA PRO A 72 0.26 -1.16 18.23
C PRO A 72 1.18 -1.73 19.33
N GLY A 73 0.78 -1.62 20.60
CA GLY A 73 1.64 -1.98 21.75
C GLY A 73 2.45 -0.82 22.35
N GLY A 74 2.41 0.38 21.76
CA GLY A 74 2.95 1.60 22.37
C GLY A 74 4.48 1.70 22.30
N VAL A 75 5.09 2.38 23.29
CA VAL A 75 6.52 2.76 23.27
C VAL A 75 7.45 1.55 23.29
N LEU A 76 7.09 0.47 23.99
CA LEU A 76 7.90 -0.74 24.07
C LEU A 76 8.04 -1.42 22.70
N ALA A 77 6.99 -1.40 21.88
CA ALA A 77 7.01 -1.92 20.51
C ALA A 77 7.95 -1.14 19.56
N LYS A 78 8.48 0.02 19.98
CA LYS A 78 9.47 0.79 19.21
C LYS A 78 10.92 0.39 19.51
N LEU A 79 11.16 -0.45 20.52
CA LEU A 79 12.52 -0.85 20.88
C LEU A 79 13.13 -1.75 19.80
N PRO A 80 14.34 -1.45 19.31
CA PRO A 80 15.01 -2.25 18.29
C PRO A 80 15.14 -3.72 18.72
N GLY A 81 14.82 -4.64 17.80
CA GLY A 81 14.95 -6.08 18.04
C GLY A 81 13.86 -6.72 18.91
N LEU A 82 12.94 -5.93 19.48
CA LEU A 82 11.87 -6.47 20.33
C LEU A 82 10.72 -7.05 19.50
N GLN A 83 10.41 -6.43 18.36
CA GLN A 83 9.33 -6.86 17.48
C GLN A 83 9.79 -6.85 16.03
N SER A 84 9.45 -7.90 15.28
CA SER A 84 9.60 -7.92 13.82
C SER A 84 8.82 -6.74 13.22
N ILE A 85 9.37 -6.10 12.19
CA ILE A 85 8.69 -4.99 11.52
C ILE A 85 7.32 -5.42 10.96
N ARG A 86 7.20 -6.68 10.53
CA ARG A 86 5.94 -7.29 10.09
C ARG A 86 4.87 -7.29 11.18
N LYS A 87 5.26 -7.53 12.43
CA LYS A 87 4.33 -7.58 13.58
C LYS A 87 4.02 -6.19 14.16
N SER A 88 4.63 -5.15 13.63
CA SER A 88 4.59 -3.80 14.20
C SER A 88 3.47 -2.90 13.65
N GLY A 89 2.46 -3.52 13.03
CA GLY A 89 1.25 -2.90 12.48
C GLY A 89 0.00 -3.67 12.88
N TYR A 90 -1.15 -3.20 12.42
CA TYR A 90 -2.43 -3.90 12.56
C TYR A 90 -2.53 -4.91 11.41
N THR A 91 -2.22 -6.17 11.69
CA THR A 91 -2.20 -7.24 10.68
C THR A 91 -3.50 -8.04 10.64
N HIS A 92 -3.77 -8.74 9.54
CA HIS A 92 -4.92 -9.64 9.39
C HIS A 92 -6.27 -8.93 9.55
N ILE A 93 -6.40 -7.73 8.97
CA ILE A 93 -7.66 -6.99 8.95
C ILE A 93 -8.52 -7.59 7.82
N GLY A 94 -9.50 -8.42 8.18
CA GLY A 94 -10.35 -9.11 7.21
C GLY A 94 -11.72 -9.56 7.74
N GLY A 95 -12.06 -9.27 9.00
CA GLY A 95 -13.38 -9.60 9.54
C GLY A 95 -14.46 -8.63 9.02
N PHE A 96 -15.68 -9.09 8.81
CA PHE A 96 -16.78 -8.24 8.32
C PHE A 96 -18.04 -8.34 9.16
N VAL A 97 -18.71 -7.20 9.36
CA VAL A 97 -20.11 -7.12 9.80
C VAL A 97 -20.86 -6.21 8.81
N GLY A 98 -21.64 -6.81 7.91
CA GLY A 98 -22.14 -6.08 6.73
C GLY A 98 -20.98 -5.61 5.87
N ASN A 99 -20.95 -4.32 5.51
CA ASN A 99 -19.87 -3.72 4.71
C ASN A 99 -18.70 -3.20 5.56
N MET A 100 -18.76 -3.38 6.88
CA MET A 100 -17.81 -2.83 7.83
C MET A 100 -16.64 -3.77 8.03
N LEU A 101 -15.45 -3.30 7.69
CA LEU A 101 -14.19 -4.04 7.89
C LEU A 101 -13.72 -3.93 9.34
N LEU A 102 -13.36 -5.07 9.91
CA LEU A 102 -12.94 -5.25 11.28
C LEU A 102 -11.48 -5.71 11.36
N THR A 103 -10.79 -5.15 12.34
CA THR A 103 -9.50 -5.66 12.83
C THR A 103 -9.66 -7.07 13.41
N SER A 104 -8.54 -7.75 13.64
CA SER A 104 -8.49 -9.04 14.34
C SER A 104 -9.14 -9.02 15.75
N LYS A 105 -9.37 -7.84 16.33
CA LYS A 105 -10.06 -7.64 17.62
C LYS A 105 -11.54 -7.32 17.51
N GLY A 106 -12.12 -7.40 16.32
CA GLY A 106 -13.53 -7.08 16.08
C GLY A 106 -13.86 -5.59 16.14
N LYS A 107 -12.86 -4.70 16.21
CA LYS A 107 -13.07 -3.24 16.10
C LYS A 107 -13.05 -2.81 14.65
N GLN A 108 -13.86 -1.82 14.28
CA GLN A 108 -13.84 -1.22 12.94
C GLN A 108 -12.46 -0.66 12.62
N VAL A 109 -11.99 -0.84 11.38
CA VAL A 109 -10.69 -0.31 10.93
C VAL A 109 -10.57 1.20 11.17
N GLY A 110 -11.64 1.95 10.95
CA GLY A 110 -11.69 3.40 11.18
C GLY A 110 -11.44 3.82 12.63
N SER A 111 -11.74 2.96 13.61
CA SER A 111 -11.52 3.26 15.03
C SER A 111 -10.04 3.37 15.42
N ILE A 112 -9.13 2.84 14.58
CA ILE A 112 -7.68 3.00 14.75
C ILE A 112 -7.32 4.49 14.70
N PHE A 113 -7.92 5.24 13.77
CA PHE A 113 -7.67 6.67 13.56
C PHE A 113 -8.24 7.57 14.66
N ASP A 114 -9.15 7.04 15.49
CA ASP A 114 -9.63 7.73 16.68
C ASP A 114 -8.56 7.75 17.78
N SER A 115 -7.74 6.69 17.83
CA SER A 115 -6.67 6.51 18.82
C SER A 115 -5.32 7.06 18.35
N VAL A 116 -5.02 6.99 17.06
CA VAL A 116 -3.78 7.52 16.47
C VAL A 116 -3.98 9.01 16.14
N LYS A 117 -2.98 9.83 16.48
CA LYS A 117 -2.98 11.27 16.17
C LYS A 117 -1.73 11.65 15.37
N PRO A 118 -1.85 12.52 14.34
CA PRO A 118 -0.71 12.99 13.56
C PRO A 118 0.30 13.72 14.46
N ALA A 119 1.53 13.22 14.50
CA ALA A 119 2.61 13.78 15.30
C ALA A 119 3.99 13.34 14.81
N GLY A 120 5.00 14.18 15.05
CA GLY A 120 6.39 13.86 14.74
C GLY A 120 6.72 13.97 13.26
N LYS A 121 7.89 13.43 12.89
CA LYS A 121 8.46 13.51 11.55
C LYS A 121 7.93 12.41 10.63
N CYS A 122 7.96 12.67 9.34
CA CYS A 122 7.68 11.67 8.31
C CYS A 122 8.98 10.96 7.89
N ASN A 123 9.45 10.04 8.73
CA ASN A 123 10.56 9.14 8.38
C ASN A 123 10.08 7.97 7.50
N MET A 124 9.49 8.31 6.36
CA MET A 124 8.86 7.36 5.44
C MET A 124 9.89 6.36 4.89
N GLY A 125 11.08 6.84 4.51
CA GLY A 125 12.14 6.00 3.95
C GLY A 125 12.57 4.89 4.90
N ALA A 126 12.78 5.21 6.17
CA ALA A 126 13.12 4.22 7.19
C ALA A 126 12.01 3.19 7.40
N ARG A 127 10.74 3.64 7.46
CA ARG A 127 9.61 2.74 7.71
C ARG A 127 9.32 1.84 6.51
N LEU A 128 9.16 2.44 5.33
CA LEU A 128 8.92 1.73 4.07
C LEU A 128 10.09 0.80 3.75
N GLY A 129 11.32 1.28 3.92
CA GLY A 129 12.52 0.50 3.68
C GLY A 129 12.63 -0.73 4.54
N GLY A 130 12.27 -0.65 5.82
CA GLY A 130 12.22 -1.83 6.68
C GLY A 130 11.20 -2.88 6.21
N LEU A 131 10.01 -2.44 5.75
CA LEU A 131 8.96 -3.34 5.25
C LEU A 131 9.39 -4.02 3.95
N LEU A 132 9.91 -3.24 3.00
CA LEU A 132 10.44 -3.73 1.73
C LEU A 132 11.62 -4.68 1.94
N LYS A 133 12.53 -4.36 2.86
CA LYS A 133 13.67 -5.23 3.18
C LYS A 133 13.19 -6.55 3.75
N TRP A 134 12.31 -6.52 4.76
CA TRP A 134 11.75 -7.75 5.34
C TRP A 134 11.10 -8.61 4.25
N TYR A 135 10.30 -8.02 3.36
CA TYR A 135 9.67 -8.74 2.26
C TYR A 135 10.69 -9.35 1.30
N CYS A 136 11.69 -8.58 0.85
CA CYS A 136 12.72 -9.07 -0.05
C CYS A 136 13.54 -10.21 0.58
N ASP A 137 13.89 -10.11 1.86
CA ASP A 137 14.58 -11.17 2.59
C ASP A 137 13.74 -12.48 2.60
N LYS A 138 12.43 -12.38 2.88
CA LYS A 138 11.52 -13.54 2.90
C LYS A 138 11.25 -14.12 1.51
N PHE A 139 11.13 -13.26 0.51
CA PHE A 139 10.94 -13.67 -0.89
C PHE A 139 12.16 -14.42 -1.41
N THR A 140 13.36 -13.87 -1.18
CA THR A 140 14.63 -14.50 -1.62
C THR A 140 14.92 -15.81 -0.89
N ALA A 141 14.47 -15.95 0.36
CA ALA A 141 14.52 -17.20 1.11
C ALA A 141 13.47 -18.25 0.63
N GLY A 142 12.52 -17.86 -0.21
CA GLY A 142 11.41 -18.72 -0.67
C GLY A 142 10.31 -18.94 0.38
N GLU A 143 10.32 -18.14 1.45
CA GLU A 143 9.34 -18.15 2.54
C GLU A 143 8.10 -17.31 2.20
N GLU A 144 8.26 -16.30 1.34
CA GLU A 144 7.20 -15.43 0.84
C GLU A 144 7.08 -15.59 -0.68
N LYS A 145 5.88 -15.89 -1.16
CA LYS A 145 5.59 -16.09 -2.59
C LYS A 145 4.52 -15.14 -3.12
N ALA A 146 3.71 -14.55 -2.24
CA ALA A 146 2.72 -13.57 -2.66
C ALA A 146 3.43 -12.35 -3.22
N ALA A 147 2.86 -11.72 -4.25
CA ALA A 147 3.33 -10.42 -4.69
C ALA A 147 2.98 -9.37 -3.61
N LEU A 148 3.76 -8.31 -3.49
CA LEU A 148 3.54 -7.27 -2.49
C LEU A 148 2.86 -6.06 -3.12
N ASN A 149 1.81 -5.56 -2.48
CA ASN A 149 1.17 -4.29 -2.84
C ASN A 149 1.17 -3.36 -1.62
N ILE A 150 2.06 -2.36 -1.59
CA ILE A 150 2.06 -1.34 -0.54
C ILE A 150 1.34 -0.08 -1.04
N VAL A 151 0.23 0.29 -0.41
CA VAL A 151 -0.45 1.58 -0.64
C VAL A 151 -0.07 2.56 0.47
N VAL A 152 0.76 3.54 0.12
CA VAL A 152 1.21 4.60 1.02
C VAL A 152 0.26 5.79 0.95
N LEU A 153 -0.29 6.20 2.10
CA LEU A 153 -1.12 7.40 2.21
C LEU A 153 -0.31 8.53 2.87
N THR A 154 -0.04 9.62 2.16
CA THR A 154 0.87 10.69 2.63
C THR A 154 0.51 12.08 2.11
N ALA A 155 0.94 13.13 2.79
CA ALA A 155 0.92 14.49 2.25
C ALA A 155 2.02 14.74 1.20
N GLY A 156 2.97 13.81 1.05
CA GLY A 156 4.11 13.91 0.13
C GLY A 156 5.25 14.77 0.66
N GLN A 157 5.41 14.86 1.98
CA GLN A 157 6.53 15.51 2.66
C GLN A 157 7.29 14.46 3.45
N PHE A 158 8.57 14.26 3.15
CA PHE A 158 9.43 13.26 3.76
C PHE A 158 10.60 13.93 4.48
N ASP A 159 10.91 13.49 5.70
CA ASP A 159 11.99 14.03 6.52
C ASP A 159 13.29 13.20 6.41
N ASP A 160 13.24 12.08 5.67
CA ASP A 160 14.35 11.17 5.40
C ASP A 160 14.39 10.72 3.93
N ASP A 161 15.39 9.90 3.60
CA ASP A 161 15.59 9.40 2.23
C ASP A 161 14.63 8.24 1.90
N ILE A 162 13.63 8.54 1.08
CA ILE A 162 12.68 7.55 0.54
C ILE A 162 13.21 6.84 -0.72
N LYS A 163 14.20 7.39 -1.43
CA LYS A 163 14.66 6.88 -2.73
C LYS A 163 15.50 5.62 -2.58
N THR A 164 16.48 5.64 -1.68
CA THR A 164 17.43 4.53 -1.51
C THR A 164 16.73 3.21 -1.18
N PRO A 165 15.76 3.14 -0.24
CA PRO A 165 15.09 1.88 0.05
C PRO A 165 14.27 1.31 -1.10
N LEU A 166 13.62 2.17 -1.90
CA LEU A 166 12.90 1.77 -3.11
C LEU A 166 13.84 1.17 -4.15
N ILE A 167 14.98 1.83 -4.41
CA ILE A 167 16.01 1.33 -5.33
C ILE A 167 16.56 -0.02 -4.86
N GLN A 168 16.85 -0.16 -3.56
CA GLN A 168 17.38 -1.40 -2.99
C GLN A 168 16.40 -2.56 -3.16
N ALA A 169 15.11 -2.33 -2.91
CA ALA A 169 14.07 -3.34 -3.12
C ALA A 169 13.98 -3.75 -4.60
N ALA A 170 13.93 -2.77 -5.51
CA ALA A 170 13.89 -3.03 -6.95
C ALA A 170 15.10 -3.85 -7.44
N ARG A 171 16.32 -3.50 -7.02
CA ARG A 171 17.55 -4.26 -7.33
C ARG A 171 17.49 -5.68 -6.80
N THR A 172 17.08 -5.86 -5.54
CA THR A 172 17.01 -7.19 -4.93
C THR A 172 16.06 -8.10 -5.71
N LEU A 173 14.92 -7.57 -6.16
CA LEU A 173 13.95 -8.33 -6.96
C LEU A 173 14.46 -8.61 -8.39
N ASP A 174 15.20 -7.68 -9.01
CA ASP A 174 15.88 -7.91 -10.29
C ASP A 174 16.92 -9.02 -10.21
N GLU A 175 17.78 -8.98 -9.19
CA GLU A 175 18.81 -10.00 -8.93
C GLU A 175 18.18 -11.38 -8.67
N ALA A 176 17.07 -11.41 -7.94
CA ALA A 176 16.28 -12.62 -7.71
C ALA A 176 15.49 -13.09 -8.94
N LYS A 177 15.53 -12.36 -10.06
CA LYS A 177 14.75 -12.62 -11.28
C LYS A 177 13.25 -12.75 -11.00
N ALA A 178 12.76 -11.99 -10.03
CA ALA A 178 11.36 -12.00 -9.65
C ALA A 178 10.47 -11.48 -10.79
N PRO A 179 9.20 -11.94 -10.91
CA PRO A 179 8.22 -11.36 -11.82
C PRO A 179 8.15 -9.84 -11.70
N ILE A 180 7.83 -9.14 -12.80
CA ILE A 180 7.83 -7.66 -12.82
C ILE A 180 6.84 -7.06 -11.83
N HIS A 181 5.75 -7.78 -11.56
CA HIS A 181 4.68 -7.40 -10.64
C HIS A 181 4.91 -7.91 -9.20
N GLN A 182 6.08 -8.46 -8.87
CA GLN A 182 6.33 -9.06 -7.55
C GLN A 182 6.21 -8.04 -6.39
N ALA A 183 6.45 -6.76 -6.64
CA ALA A 183 6.23 -5.71 -5.65
C ALA A 183 5.84 -4.40 -6.33
N GLY A 184 4.84 -3.72 -5.77
CA GLY A 184 4.45 -2.37 -6.13
C GLY A 184 4.27 -1.50 -4.88
N VAL A 185 4.65 -0.23 -4.99
CA VAL A 185 4.48 0.82 -3.98
C VAL A 185 3.67 1.95 -4.60
N GLN A 186 2.39 2.01 -4.25
CA GLN A 186 1.49 3.08 -4.65
C GLN A 186 1.60 4.26 -3.68
N LEU A 187 2.05 5.41 -4.15
CA LEU A 187 2.06 6.64 -3.36
C LEU A 187 0.78 7.44 -3.62
N PHE A 188 -0.15 7.39 -2.69
CA PHE A 188 -1.36 8.22 -2.70
C PHE A 188 -1.13 9.52 -1.93
N ARG A 189 -1.07 10.63 -2.67
CA ARG A 189 -0.81 11.95 -2.12
C ARG A 189 -2.09 12.70 -1.80
N LEU A 190 -2.23 13.10 -0.55
CA LEU A 190 -3.23 14.05 -0.07
C LEU A 190 -2.69 15.50 -0.11
N GLY A 191 -3.64 16.43 -0.05
CA GLY A 191 -3.36 17.85 -0.06
C GLY A 191 -3.30 18.43 -1.47
N GLY A 192 -3.75 19.69 -1.58
CA GLY A 192 -3.92 20.41 -2.84
C GLY A 192 -2.61 20.67 -3.62
N PRO A 193 -2.59 21.68 -4.51
CA PRO A 193 -1.47 21.91 -5.40
C PRO A 193 -0.24 22.43 -4.64
N ASN A 194 0.65 21.52 -4.24
CA ASN A 194 2.00 21.84 -3.80
C ASN A 194 2.99 21.30 -4.83
N LEU A 195 3.60 22.20 -5.60
CA LEU A 195 4.47 21.86 -6.72
C LEU A 195 5.72 21.07 -6.30
N GLU A 196 6.28 21.35 -5.12
CA GLU A 196 7.48 20.66 -4.63
C GLU A 196 7.17 19.20 -4.30
N ARG A 197 6.07 18.97 -3.57
CA ARG A 197 5.61 17.62 -3.24
C ARG A 197 5.20 16.85 -4.49
N GLN A 198 4.54 17.52 -5.43
CA GLN A 198 4.20 16.93 -6.74
C GLN A 198 5.43 16.51 -7.52
N ARG A 199 6.44 17.39 -7.65
CA ARG A 199 7.69 17.05 -8.35
C ARG A 199 8.44 15.90 -7.67
N THR A 200 8.44 15.88 -6.35
CA THR A 200 9.07 14.78 -5.59
C THR A 200 8.43 13.46 -5.95
N LEU A 201 7.10 13.36 -5.89
CA LEU A 201 6.40 12.12 -6.25
C LEU A 201 6.55 11.79 -7.73
N GLN A 202 6.39 12.76 -8.63
CA GLN A 202 6.55 12.54 -10.08
C GLN A 202 7.93 11.97 -10.40
N HIS A 203 8.97 12.44 -9.72
CA HIS A 203 10.31 11.92 -9.91
C HIS A 203 10.46 10.49 -9.35
N LEU A 204 9.81 10.16 -8.22
CA LEU A 204 9.80 8.79 -7.69
C LEU A 204 9.14 7.79 -8.65
N ASP A 205 8.12 8.24 -9.36
CA ASP A 205 7.34 7.48 -10.36
C ASP A 205 8.11 7.34 -11.69
N ASP A 206 8.38 8.47 -12.34
CA ASP A 206 8.87 8.47 -13.73
C ASP A 206 10.36 8.24 -13.85
N GLU A 207 11.18 8.76 -12.92
CA GLU A 207 12.61 8.95 -13.16
C GLU A 207 13.49 8.04 -12.30
N LEU A 208 13.05 7.70 -11.08
CA LEU A 208 13.85 6.96 -10.10
C LEU A 208 14.40 5.64 -10.65
N HIS A 209 13.55 4.83 -11.28
CA HIS A 209 13.94 3.53 -11.82
C HIS A 209 14.90 3.64 -13.01
N LYS A 210 14.74 4.69 -13.83
CA LYS A 210 15.61 4.99 -14.99
C LYS A 210 17.00 5.40 -14.52
N GLU A 211 17.07 6.30 -13.54
CA GLU A 211 18.34 6.76 -12.95
C GLU A 211 19.08 5.63 -12.23
N ALA A 212 18.34 4.75 -11.54
CA ALA A 212 18.91 3.64 -10.79
C ALA A 212 19.26 2.42 -11.65
N GLY A 213 18.71 2.32 -12.86
CA GLY A 213 18.86 1.18 -13.76
C GLY A 213 18.16 -0.08 -13.25
N THR A 214 16.96 0.06 -12.67
CA THR A 214 16.21 -1.02 -12.02
C THR A 214 14.83 -1.20 -12.64
N ARG A 215 14.14 -2.29 -12.29
CA ARG A 215 12.68 -2.38 -12.47
C ARG A 215 12.00 -1.18 -11.81
N ASP A 216 10.87 -0.82 -12.38
CA ASP A 216 10.01 0.20 -11.83
C ASP A 216 8.95 -0.44 -10.91
N ILE A 217 8.85 0.03 -9.68
CA ILE A 217 7.97 -0.49 -8.63
C ILE A 217 7.10 0.59 -7.99
N VAL A 218 7.19 1.85 -8.44
CA VAL A 218 6.48 2.98 -7.83
C VAL A 218 5.43 3.46 -8.80
N ASP A 219 4.24 3.79 -8.30
CA ASP A 219 3.24 4.57 -9.04
C ASP A 219 2.69 5.65 -8.11
N THR A 220 2.27 6.78 -8.68
CA THR A 220 1.72 7.89 -7.90
C THR A 220 0.30 8.26 -8.29
N VAL A 221 -0.51 8.52 -7.28
CA VAL A 221 -1.85 9.10 -7.44
C VAL A 221 -1.93 10.34 -6.57
N THR A 222 -2.31 11.46 -7.17
CA THR A 222 -2.61 12.69 -6.44
C THR A 222 -4.11 12.84 -6.29
N TRP A 223 -4.57 13.01 -5.04
CA TRP A 223 -5.94 13.40 -4.76
C TRP A 223 -6.12 14.91 -4.89
N SER A 224 -7.02 15.35 -5.75
CA SER A 224 -7.31 16.77 -6.00
C SER A 224 -8.42 17.35 -5.11
N GLY A 225 -9.04 16.53 -4.23
CA GLY A 225 -9.95 17.01 -3.20
C GLY A 225 -11.34 17.45 -3.68
N HIS A 226 -11.86 16.89 -4.77
CA HIS A 226 -13.19 17.23 -5.27
C HIS A 226 -14.26 16.23 -4.79
N GLY A 227 -14.69 16.39 -3.54
CA GLY A 227 -15.87 15.73 -2.98
C GLY A 227 -15.63 14.34 -2.38
N THR A 228 -16.69 13.73 -1.89
CA THR A 228 -16.69 12.40 -1.24
C THR A 228 -16.74 11.24 -2.24
N SER A 229 -16.94 11.50 -3.53
CA SER A 229 -17.05 10.47 -4.56
C SER A 229 -15.78 10.36 -5.39
N MET A 230 -14.87 9.47 -4.97
CA MET A 230 -13.91 8.83 -5.88
C MET A 230 -14.69 7.96 -6.89
N SER A 231 -14.33 7.98 -8.17
CA SER A 231 -14.90 7.03 -9.16
C SER A 231 -14.34 5.62 -8.95
N ASP A 232 -14.97 4.62 -9.57
CA ASP A 232 -14.47 3.24 -9.57
C ASP A 232 -13.08 3.15 -10.24
N ASP A 233 -12.85 3.91 -11.31
CA ASP A 233 -11.56 3.96 -12.00
C ASP A 233 -10.46 4.61 -11.13
N GLU A 234 -10.78 5.69 -10.43
CA GLU A 234 -9.85 6.32 -9.48
C GLU A 234 -9.51 5.34 -8.35
N LEU A 235 -10.51 4.64 -7.82
CA LEU A 235 -10.33 3.64 -6.77
C LEU A 235 -9.43 2.48 -7.22
N LEU A 236 -9.63 1.95 -8.43
CA LEU A 236 -8.74 0.93 -9.00
C LEU A 236 -7.32 1.47 -9.12
N LYS A 237 -7.15 2.70 -9.60
CA LYS A 237 -5.83 3.31 -9.70
C LYS A 237 -5.16 3.43 -8.34
N VAL A 238 -5.91 3.82 -7.31
CA VAL A 238 -5.40 3.92 -5.92
C VAL A 238 -4.97 2.57 -5.36
N VAL A 239 -5.64 1.48 -5.72
CA VAL A 239 -5.38 0.17 -5.12
C VAL A 239 -4.37 -0.64 -5.92
N LEU A 240 -4.34 -0.51 -7.25
CA LEU A 240 -3.63 -1.41 -8.15
C LEU A 240 -2.61 -0.74 -9.08
N GLY A 241 -2.53 0.60 -9.12
CA GLY A 241 -1.68 1.31 -10.09
C GLY A 241 -0.23 0.87 -10.11
N ALA A 242 0.36 0.64 -8.93
CA ALA A 242 1.75 0.23 -8.78
C ALA A 242 2.04 -1.23 -9.17
N VAL A 243 1.02 -2.11 -9.16
CA VAL A 243 1.17 -3.54 -9.46
C VAL A 243 0.61 -3.93 -10.83
N ILE A 244 -0.28 -3.13 -11.41
CA ILE A 244 -0.87 -3.31 -12.74
C ILE A 244 -0.63 -2.04 -13.58
N LYS A 245 0.51 -1.99 -14.28
CA LYS A 245 0.93 -0.80 -15.06
C LYS A 245 0.12 -0.53 -16.33
N LYS A 246 -0.57 -1.54 -16.84
CA LYS A 246 -1.48 -1.44 -17.97
C LYS A 246 -2.71 -2.27 -17.66
N ILE A 247 -3.80 -1.59 -17.32
CA ILE A 247 -5.11 -2.22 -17.13
C ILE A 247 -5.54 -3.01 -18.40
N ASP A 248 -5.06 -2.59 -19.58
CA ASP A 248 -5.27 -3.28 -20.86
C ASP A 248 -4.45 -4.57 -21.04
N MET A 249 -3.37 -4.79 -20.27
CA MET A 249 -2.57 -6.02 -20.31
C MET A 249 -3.13 -7.02 -19.28
N ARG A 250 -4.39 -7.38 -19.50
CA ARG A 250 -5.19 -8.27 -18.64
C ARG A 250 -4.57 -9.64 -18.54
N ALA A 251 -4.40 -10.15 -17.30
CA ALA A 251 -4.45 -11.55 -16.82
C ALA A 251 -3.65 -12.66 -17.56
N SER A 252 -3.19 -12.48 -18.80
CA SER A 252 -2.46 -13.48 -19.58
C SER A 252 -0.95 -13.41 -19.35
N GLU A 253 -0.42 -12.22 -19.04
CA GLU A 253 0.99 -12.04 -18.65
C GLU A 253 1.22 -12.22 -17.15
N LEU A 254 0.21 -11.89 -16.35
CA LEU A 254 0.08 -12.29 -14.98
C LEU A 254 -0.33 -13.76 -14.99
N HIS A 255 0.62 -14.69 -15.24
CA HIS A 255 0.48 -16.13 -14.97
C HIS A 255 0.27 -16.38 -13.47
N LEU A 256 -0.67 -15.66 -12.88
CA LEU A 256 -1.08 -15.71 -11.50
C LEU A 256 -2.06 -16.86 -11.41
N ASP A 257 -1.61 -17.94 -10.78
CA ASP A 257 -2.47 -19.05 -10.46
C ASP A 257 -3.52 -18.58 -9.45
N GLU A 258 -4.73 -18.25 -9.93
CA GLU A 258 -5.87 -17.81 -9.12
C GLU A 258 -6.29 -18.85 -8.06
N GLN A 259 -5.77 -20.09 -8.15
CA GLN A 259 -6.11 -21.21 -7.28
C GLN A 259 -5.04 -21.49 -6.21
N ALA A 260 -3.82 -20.97 -6.34
CA ALA A 260 -2.75 -21.27 -5.40
C ALA A 260 -2.78 -20.31 -4.20
N PRO A 261 -2.96 -20.80 -2.95
CA PRO A 261 -2.56 -20.02 -1.78
C PRO A 261 -1.06 -19.77 -1.90
N THR A 262 -0.67 -18.52 -2.12
CA THR A 262 0.73 -18.12 -2.10
C THR A 262 1.21 -18.22 -0.65
N ALA A 263 2.30 -18.94 -0.40
CA ALA A 263 2.89 -19.03 0.93
C ALA A 263 3.28 -17.63 1.40
N ARG A 264 2.89 -17.25 2.62
CA ARG A 264 3.18 -15.94 3.22
C ARG A 264 3.93 -16.08 4.54
N ALA A 265 5.04 -15.37 4.68
CA ALA A 265 5.96 -15.53 5.81
C ALA A 265 5.51 -14.76 7.06
N ASP A 266 5.83 -15.31 8.24
CA ASP A 266 5.54 -14.72 9.56
C ASP A 266 4.07 -14.32 9.76
N ARG A 267 3.14 -15.06 9.13
CA ARG A 267 1.69 -14.86 9.14
C ARG A 267 0.91 -15.74 10.12
N GLU A 268 1.61 -16.50 10.95
CA GLU A 268 0.96 -17.22 12.05
C GLU A 268 0.26 -16.22 12.99
N PHE A 269 -0.99 -16.53 13.38
CA PHE A 269 -1.79 -15.72 14.29
C PHE A 269 -1.02 -15.56 15.60
N ASP A 270 -0.55 -14.35 15.88
CA ASP A 270 0.16 -14.03 17.10
C ASP A 270 -0.85 -13.65 18.18
N GLU A 271 -1.26 -14.62 19.01
CA GLU A 271 -2.13 -14.41 20.17
C GLU A 271 -1.58 -13.36 21.14
N ASP A 272 -0.27 -13.09 21.12
CA ASP A 272 0.38 -12.13 22.03
C ASP A 272 0.43 -10.71 21.45
N ASN A 273 0.07 -10.51 20.18
CA ASN A 273 -0.05 -9.18 19.57
C ASN A 273 -1.46 -8.58 19.80
N VAL A 274 -2.05 -8.94 20.93
CA VAL A 274 -3.41 -8.62 21.37
C VAL A 274 -3.37 -7.48 22.41
N ILE A 275 -3.47 -6.23 21.94
CA ILE A 275 -4.14 -5.13 22.67
C ILE A 275 -5.18 -4.43 21.81
#